data_AF-A0A542ZKM6-F1
#
_entry.id   AF-A0A542ZKM6-F1
#
_cell.length_a   1.000
_cell.length_b   1.000
_cell.length_c   1.000
_cell.angle_alpha   90.00
_cell.angle_beta   90.00
_cell.angle_gamma   90.00
#
_symmetry.space_group_name_H-M   'P 1'
#
loop_
_entity.id
_entity.type
_entity.pdbx_description
1 polymer ?
#
loop_
_entity_poly.entity_id
_entity_poly.type
_entity_poly.pdbx_seq_one_letter_code
_entity_poly.pdbx_strand_id
1 'polypeptide(L)' 'MAHADRHTMPLLARVAAAIRHRDEAELSALRPVIWALATGTVRREELAGLTLAQALDRVLERQPRRRWADRR' A
#
# COMPACT_ATOMS: atom_id res chain seq x y z
N MET A 1 6.31 9.01 -25.57
CA MET A 1 5.33 8.33 -24.69
C MET A 1 5.98 8.16 -23.33
N ALA A 2 5.54 8.94 -22.34
CA ALA A 2 6.14 8.94 -21.02
C ALA A 2 5.86 7.59 -20.32
N HIS A 3 6.89 6.76 -20.22
CA HIS A 3 6.94 5.66 -19.25
C HIS A 3 7.05 6.33 -17.88
N ALA A 4 5.92 6.81 -17.35
CA ALA A 4 5.85 7.35 -16.01
C ALA A 4 6.30 6.22 -15.08
N ASP A 5 7.53 6.38 -14.62
CA ASP A 5 8.30 5.42 -13.88
C ASP A 5 7.42 4.88 -12.75
N ARG A 6 7.06 3.59 -12.83
CA ARG A 6 6.12 2.93 -11.91
C ARG A 6 6.59 3.09 -10.45
N HIS A 7 7.87 3.40 -10.23
CA HIS A 7 8.48 3.62 -8.93
C HIS A 7 8.32 5.05 -8.38
N THR A 8 7.98 6.04 -9.21
CA THR A 8 7.77 7.45 -8.79
C THR A 8 6.30 7.82 -8.60
N MET A 9 5.37 6.95 -9.01
CA MET A 9 3.95 7.22 -8.80
C MET A 9 3.60 7.25 -7.31
N PRO A 10 2.87 8.29 -6.84
CA PRO A 10 2.40 8.36 -5.47
C PRO A 10 1.60 7.11 -5.10
N LEU A 11 1.80 6.59 -3.89
CA LEU A 11 1.17 5.35 -3.42
C LEU A 11 -0.34 5.28 -3.67
N LEU A 12 -1.05 6.38 -3.38
CA LEU A 12 -2.51 6.46 -3.57
C LEU A 12 -2.91 6.38 -5.05
N ALA A 13 -2.09 6.92 -5.95
CA ALA A 13 -2.29 6.79 -7.39
C ALA A 13 -2.05 5.34 -7.84
N ARG A 14 -1.07 4.64 -7.26
CA ARG A 14 -0.83 3.21 -7.51
C ARG A 14 -2.01 2.35 -7.04
N VAL A 15 -2.56 2.60 -5.85
CA VAL A 15 -3.77 1.91 -5.35
C VAL A 15 -4.94 2.13 -6.31
N ALA A 16 -5.19 3.38 -6.72
CA ALA A 16 -6.27 3.68 -7.65
C ALA A 16 -6.07 3.02 -9.02
N ALA A 17 -4.84 2.98 -9.53
CA ALA A 17 -4.49 2.31 -10.78
C ALA A 17 -4.68 0.78 -10.68
N ALA A 18 -4.20 0.15 -9.60
CA ALA A 18 -4.35 -1.29 -9.37
C ALA A 18 -5.83 -1.71 -9.33
N ILE A 19 -6.69 -0.90 -8.68
CA ILE A 19 -8.14 -1.12 -8.67
C ILE A 19 -8.73 -0.95 -10.07
N ARG A 20 -8.40 0.14 -10.76
CA ARG A 20 -8.92 0.43 -12.12
C ARG A 20 -8.57 -0.66 -13.12
N HIS A 21 -7.33 -1.13 -13.10
CA HIS A 21 -6.83 -2.16 -14.01
C HIS A 21 -7.12 -3.58 -13.52
N ARG A 22 -7.73 -3.74 -12.34
CA ARG A 22 -7.91 -5.03 -11.65
C ARG A 22 -6.64 -5.88 -11.64
N ASP A 23 -5.51 -5.23 -11.37
CA ASP A 23 -4.22 -5.89 -11.25
C ASP A 23 -4.17 -6.63 -9.91
N GLU A 24 -4.50 -7.91 -9.92
CA GLU A 24 -4.56 -8.73 -8.70
C GLU A 24 -3.20 -8.86 -8.01
N ALA A 25 -2.10 -8.88 -8.76
CA ALA A 25 -0.76 -8.97 -8.20
C ALA A 25 -0.41 -7.70 -7.42
N GLU A 26 -0.66 -6.53 -8.03
CA GLU A 26 -0.44 -5.24 -7.39
C GLU A 26 -1.40 -5.04 -6.19
N LEU A 27 -2.68 -5.42 -6.32
CA LEU A 27 -3.64 -5.36 -5.21
C LEU A 27 -3.25 -6.26 -4.04
N SER A 28 -2.71 -7.45 -4.31
CA SER A 28 -2.21 -8.36 -3.28
C SER A 28 -1.01 -7.75 -2.52
N ALA A 29 -0.08 -7.12 -3.24
CA ALA A 29 1.05 -6.41 -2.65
C ALA A 29 0.62 -5.18 -1.83
N LEU A 30 -0.41 -4.46 -2.27
CA LEU A 30 -0.96 -3.27 -1.60
C LEU A 30 -1.93 -3.60 -0.45
N ARG A 31 -2.38 -4.86 -0.33
CA ARG A 31 -3.36 -5.29 0.66
C ARG A 31 -3.05 -4.85 2.10
N PRO A 32 -1.80 -4.91 2.60
CA PRO A 32 -1.49 -4.46 3.96
C PRO A 32 -1.74 -2.95 4.13
N VAL A 33 -1.39 -2.15 3.13
CA VAL A 33 -1.59 -0.69 3.13
C VAL A 33 -3.09 -0.35 3.05
N ILE A 34 -3.82 -1.00 2.14
CA ILE A 34 -5.26 -0.81 1.97
C ILE A 34 -5.99 -1.15 3.28
N TRP A 35 -5.63 -2.27 3.91
CA TRP A 35 -6.21 -2.68 5.18
C TRP A 35 -5.90 -1.67 6.28
N ALA A 36 -4.65 -1.23 6.41
CA ALA A 36 -4.23 -0.29 7.45
C ALA A 36 -4.92 1.09 7.31
N LEU A 37 -5.17 1.54 6.07
CA LEU A 37 -6.00 2.71 5.80
C LEU A 37 -7.46 2.49 6.20
N ALA A 38 -8.04 1.34 5.82
CA ALA A 38 -9.43 1.01 6.12
C ALA A 38 -9.69 0.86 7.62
N THR A 39 -8.72 0.35 8.39
CA THR A 39 -8.82 0.23 9.85
C THR A 39 -8.36 1.48 10.61
N GLY A 40 -7.92 2.53 9.90
CA GLY A 40 -7.42 3.76 10.51
C GLY A 40 -6.10 3.58 11.29
N THR A 41 -5.37 2.48 11.07
CA THR A 41 -4.07 2.20 11.69
C THR A 41 -2.99 3.18 11.21
N VAL A 42 -3.13 3.64 9.97
CA VAL A 42 -2.35 4.73 9.39
C VAL A 42 -3.31 5.70 8.71
N ARG A 43 -3.00 6.99 8.77
CA ARG A 43 -3.78 8.01 8.07
C ARG A 43 -3.26 8.24 6.65
N ARG A 44 -4.12 8.78 5.79
CA ARG A 44 -3.78 9.05 4.39
C ARG A 44 -2.64 10.06 4.27
N GLU A 45 -2.60 11.04 5.17
CA GLU A 45 -1.59 12.09 5.24
C GLU A 45 -0.23 11.53 5.66
N GLU A 46 -0.20 10.49 6.50
CA GLU A 46 1.04 9.81 6.91
C GLU A 46 1.68 9.03 5.75
N LEU A 47 0.89 8.66 4.74
CA LEU A 47 1.35 7.95 3.55
C LEU A 47 1.56 8.86 2.34
N ALA A 48 1.18 10.14 2.45
CA ALA A 48 1.31 11.09 1.36
C ALA A 48 2.80 11.33 1.05
N GLY A 49 3.17 11.17 -0.21
CA GLY A 49 4.56 11.31 -0.67
C GLY A 49 5.48 10.13 -0.35
N LEU A 50 4.98 9.10 0.35
CA LEU A 50 5.76 7.88 0.56
C LEU A 50 5.73 6.98 -0.67
N THR A 51 6.85 6.30 -0.89
CA THR A 51 6.91 5.14 -1.79
C THR A 51 6.19 3.95 -1.18
N LEU A 52 5.89 2.94 -2.01
CA LEU A 52 5.28 1.70 -1.54
C LEU A 52 6.09 1.01 -0.44
N ALA A 53 7.42 0.93 -0.61
CA ALA A 53 8.29 0.28 0.37
C ALA A 53 8.22 0.99 1.73
N GLN A 54 8.31 2.33 1.74
CA GLN A 54 8.22 3.12 2.97
C GLN A 54 6.85 3.01 3.64
N ALA A 55 5.77 3.00 2.85
CA ALA A 55 4.43 2.84 3.39
C ALA A 55 4.21 1.44 3.99
N LEU A 56 4.74 0.38 3.35
CA LEU A 56 4.71 -0.97 3.90
C LEU A 56 5.47 -1.05 5.21
N ASP A 57 6.67 -0.49 5.27
CA ASP A 57 7.48 -0.45 6.49
C ASP A 57 6.73 0.25 7.63
N ARG A 58 6.13 1.41 7.34
CA ARG A 58 5.30 2.15 8.30
C ARG A 58 4.09 1.37 8.79
N VAL A 59 3.44 0.64 7.89
CA VAL A 59 2.30 -0.22 8.23
C VAL A 59 2.74 -1.42 9.09
N LEU A 60 3.92 -1.98 8.83
CA LEU A 60 4.50 -3.07 9.63
C LEU A 60 4.92 -2.59 11.03
N GLU A 61 5.46 -1.38 11.17
CA GLU A 61 5.77 -0.78 12.47
C GLU A 61 4.51 -0.61 13.34
N ARG A 62 3.38 -0.24 12.72
CA ARG A 62 2.12 0.06 13.42
C ARG A 62 1.23 -1.18 13.63
N GLN A 63 1.49 -2.28 12.93
CA GLN A 63 0.77 -3.54 13.12
C GLN A 63 1.56 -4.45 14.07
N PRO A 64 1.07 -4.74 15.29
CA PRO A 64 1.70 -5.73 16.14
C PRO A 64 1.69 -7.08 15.41
N ARG A 65 2.86 -7.72 15.33
CA ARG A 65 3.23 -8.92 14.55
C ARG A 65 2.27 -10.13 14.59
N ARG A 66 1.18 -10.10 15.35
CA ARG A 66 0.28 -11.23 15.58
C ARG A 66 -0.74 -11.52 14.49
N ARG A 67 -1.11 -10.58 13.60
CA ARG A 67 -2.28 -10.82 12.71
C ARG A 67 -1.97 -11.40 11.33
N TRP A 68 -0.71 -11.37 10.88
CA TRP A 68 -0.33 -11.84 9.54
C TRP A 68 0.33 -13.23 9.53
N ALA A 69 0.76 -13.74 10.69
CA ALA A 69 1.40 -15.05 10.81
C ALA A 69 0.39 -16.22 10.82
N ASP A 70 -0.88 -15.98 11.18
CA ASP A 70 -1.91 -17.03 11.33
C ASP A 70 -2.66 -17.41 10.04
N ARG A 71 -2.22 -16.91 8.87
CA ARG A 71 -2.89 -17.17 7.58
C ARG A 71 -2.01 -17.89 6.55
N ARG A 72 -1.09 -18.74 7.02
CA ARG A 72 -0.33 -19.65 6.16
C ARG A 72 -0.52 -21.08 6.64
#